data_AF-A0A2H9TDR0-F1
#
_entry.id   AF-A0A2H9TDR0-F1
#
_cell.length_a   1.000
_cell.length_b   1.000
_cell.length_c   1.000
_cell.angle_alpha   90.00
_cell.angle_beta   90.00
_cell.angle_gamma   90.00
#
_symmetry.space_group_name_H-M   'P 1'
#
loop_
_entity.id
_entity.type
_entity.pdbx_description
1 polymer ?
#
loop_
_entity_poly.entity_id
_entity_poly.type
_entity_poly.pdbx_seq_one_letter_code
_entity_poly.pdbx_strand_id
1 'polypeptide(L)'
;MVKITISGLPGSGKTTVAKFLSKTLEFNFISVGDLHGLIAGEKGITISELMEKGRENLDIHREMDKKIAQIGKTRDDFVIEGWIAYHFIPNSFKIFLFAKENKTARRIMDDKRGDEPTLKNLEDTKKQIKKRLNDSKEGFKKAYGINFLDKKNYNLIIDTSNLTPEEVVKIILSSLKNINNFKQKKFLNLNKMHDIFSKNKERPISEKPKEIIEVDFREKNSLVPSELIRNGFSVEFKELKVADYILKGVAIERKSAKDFFSSVFDKRIFSQLSELNQYEKRLLIIEGNLERENRLHENSLKGLLLSITLQYKIPIIFSKNEEETAKYLKILGEKQKKEASINAMKKGLSPEEELLFIMESFPKIGPSKAKKLLEKFDSIKLIATSSEKELTPILGKGAKEFKEIINRKYSKKI
;
A
#
# COMPACT_ATOMS: atom_id res chain seq x y z
N MET A 1 20.76 -9.11 -9.74
CA MET A 1 19.70 -9.81 -8.99
C MET A 1 20.32 -10.27 -7.69
N VAL A 2 19.79 -9.82 -6.55
CA VAL A 2 20.45 -9.94 -5.24
C VAL A 2 19.46 -10.44 -4.20
N LYS A 3 19.83 -11.49 -3.46
CA LYS A 3 19.03 -12.07 -2.37
C LYS A 3 19.78 -11.89 -1.08
N ILE A 4 19.19 -11.28 -0.06
CA ILE A 4 19.87 -11.03 1.20
C ILE A 4 19.09 -11.69 2.32
N THR A 5 19.76 -12.50 3.13
CA THR A 5 19.17 -13.11 4.33
C THR A 5 19.87 -12.56 5.57
N ILE A 6 19.10 -12.10 6.55
CA ILE A 6 19.60 -11.59 7.82
C ILE A 6 19.17 -12.54 8.94
N SER A 7 20.15 -13.22 9.53
CA SER A 7 20.02 -13.99 10.76
C SER A 7 20.69 -13.24 11.92
N GLY A 8 20.60 -13.78 13.13
CA GLY A 8 21.18 -13.15 14.32
C GLY A 8 20.44 -13.39 15.62
N LEU A 9 21.11 -13.04 16.72
CA LEU A 9 20.62 -13.23 18.08
C LEU A 9 19.35 -12.39 18.36
N PRO A 10 18.51 -12.76 19.35
CA PRO A 10 17.48 -11.87 19.89
C PRO A 10 18.07 -10.50 20.28
N GLY A 11 17.34 -9.40 20.02
CA GLY A 11 17.80 -8.05 20.36
C GLY A 11 18.99 -7.51 19.54
N SER A 12 19.49 -8.25 18.54
CA SER A 12 20.59 -7.79 17.66
C SER A 12 20.18 -6.75 16.61
N GLY A 13 18.88 -6.51 16.42
CA GLY A 13 18.36 -5.51 15.48
C GLY A 13 18.06 -6.03 14.07
N LYS A 14 17.95 -7.36 13.86
CA LYS A 14 17.62 -7.98 12.56
C LYS A 14 16.52 -7.25 11.77
N THR A 15 15.33 -7.17 12.34
CA THR A 15 14.14 -6.59 11.69
C THR A 15 14.38 -5.11 11.35
N THR A 16 14.98 -4.34 12.27
CA THR A 16 15.30 -2.92 12.05
C THR A 16 16.31 -2.77 10.92
N VAL A 17 17.44 -3.47 10.96
CA VAL A 17 18.47 -3.41 9.93
C VAL A 17 17.92 -3.89 8.58
N ALA A 18 17.11 -4.95 8.56
CA ALA A 18 16.49 -5.46 7.35
C ALA A 18 15.57 -4.43 6.68
N LYS A 19 14.74 -3.73 7.46
CA LYS A 19 13.87 -2.64 6.98
C LYS A 19 14.67 -1.44 6.43
N PHE A 20 15.74 -1.05 7.13
CA PHE A 20 16.59 0.05 6.66
C PHE A 20 17.35 -0.33 5.38
N LEU A 21 17.90 -1.55 5.33
CA LEU A 21 18.62 -2.06 4.17
C LEU A 21 17.70 -2.19 2.96
N SER A 22 16.50 -2.76 3.14
CA SER A 22 15.53 -2.92 2.06
C SER A 22 15.10 -1.59 1.48
N LYS A 23 14.81 -0.59 2.33
CA LYS A 23 14.49 0.78 1.90
C LYS A 23 15.64 1.42 1.14
N THR A 24 16.88 1.21 1.61
CA THR A 24 18.08 1.79 0.98
C THR A 24 18.37 1.17 -0.39
N LEU A 25 18.07 -0.12 -0.57
CA LEU A 25 18.29 -0.84 -1.81
C LEU A 25 17.08 -0.84 -2.77
N GLU A 26 15.93 -0.30 -2.31
CA GLU A 26 14.62 -0.44 -2.96
C GLU A 26 14.25 -1.93 -3.20
N PHE A 27 14.51 -2.75 -2.18
CA PHE A 27 14.25 -4.20 -2.19
C PHE A 27 13.00 -4.54 -1.40
N ASN A 28 12.37 -5.67 -1.76
CA ASN A 28 11.25 -6.21 -1.00
C ASN A 28 11.72 -6.66 0.40
N PHE A 29 11.02 -6.28 1.46
CA PHE A 29 11.29 -6.72 2.83
C PHE A 29 10.35 -7.84 3.27
N ILE A 30 10.91 -8.92 3.81
CA ILE A 30 10.16 -10.09 4.28
C ILE A 30 10.58 -10.43 5.72
N SER A 31 9.61 -10.56 6.63
CA SER A 31 9.81 -10.96 8.02
C SER A 31 9.28 -12.38 8.22
N VAL A 32 10.17 -13.33 8.56
CA VAL A 32 9.75 -14.70 8.89
C VAL A 32 8.94 -14.73 10.19
N GLY A 33 9.18 -13.79 11.11
CA GLY A 33 8.37 -13.63 12.33
C GLY A 33 6.93 -13.26 12.01
N ASP A 34 6.72 -12.31 11.09
CA ASP A 34 5.39 -11.86 10.68
C ASP A 34 4.64 -13.01 10.00
N LEU A 35 5.35 -13.81 9.18
CA LEU A 35 4.76 -15.01 8.56
C LEU A 35 4.30 -16.04 9.60
N HIS A 36 5.05 -16.26 10.68
CA HIS A 36 4.59 -17.12 11.78
C HIS A 36 3.39 -16.52 12.52
N GLY A 37 3.36 -15.20 12.72
CA GLY A 37 2.22 -14.51 13.30
C GLY A 37 0.93 -14.71 12.51
N LEU A 38 1.01 -14.68 11.18
CA LEU A 38 -0.13 -14.95 10.30
C LEU A 38 -0.67 -16.38 10.50
N ILE A 39 0.21 -17.39 10.48
CA ILE A 39 -0.18 -18.80 10.67
C ILE A 39 -0.74 -19.04 12.07
N ALA A 40 -0.13 -18.44 13.09
CA ALA A 40 -0.61 -18.54 14.47
C ALA A 40 -2.05 -18.01 14.57
N GLY A 41 -2.29 -16.83 13.98
CA GLY A 41 -3.63 -16.25 13.89
C GLY A 41 -4.63 -17.04 13.04
N GLU A 42 -4.20 -17.81 12.02
CA GLU A 42 -5.08 -18.74 11.27
C GLU A 42 -5.52 -19.93 12.13
N LYS A 43 -4.62 -20.43 12.97
CA LYS A 43 -4.85 -21.58 13.84
C LYS A 43 -5.49 -21.21 15.18
N GLY A 44 -5.78 -19.93 15.41
CA GLY A 44 -6.33 -19.43 16.67
C GLY A 44 -5.41 -19.65 17.87
N ILE A 45 -4.09 -19.73 17.63
CA ILE A 45 -3.08 -19.95 18.67
C ILE A 45 -2.06 -18.81 18.68
N THR A 46 -1.32 -18.69 19.76
CA THR A 46 -0.20 -17.76 19.86
C THR A 46 1.00 -18.23 19.03
N ILE A 47 1.92 -17.31 18.69
CA ILE A 47 3.19 -17.68 18.04
C ILE A 47 3.97 -18.66 18.92
N SER A 48 3.95 -18.47 20.24
CA SER A 48 4.60 -19.36 21.21
C SER A 48 4.06 -20.78 21.12
N GLU A 49 2.74 -20.95 21.11
CA GLU A 49 2.09 -22.26 20.94
C GLU A 49 2.33 -22.86 19.55
N LEU A 50 2.36 -22.04 18.49
CA LEU A 50 2.69 -22.49 17.14
C LEU A 50 4.11 -23.07 17.10
N MET A 51 5.07 -22.37 17.69
CA MET A 51 6.47 -22.81 17.76
C MET A 51 6.64 -24.04 18.65
N GLU A 52 5.80 -24.21 19.68
CA GLU A 52 5.78 -25.41 20.51
C GLU A 52 5.25 -26.62 19.75
N LYS A 53 4.07 -26.49 19.13
CA LYS A 53 3.50 -27.55 18.29
C LYS A 53 4.40 -27.92 17.12
N GLY A 54 5.12 -26.96 16.57
CA GLY A 54 6.11 -27.20 15.51
C GLY A 54 7.33 -28.02 15.94
N ARG A 55 7.67 -28.04 17.25
CA ARG A 55 8.72 -28.93 17.79
C ARG A 55 8.30 -30.40 17.82
N GLU A 56 7.00 -30.66 17.93
CA GLU A 56 6.41 -32.02 18.00
C GLU A 56 5.95 -32.51 16.63
N ASN A 57 5.43 -31.62 15.78
CA ASN A 57 4.96 -31.91 14.44
C ASN A 57 5.64 -30.99 13.40
N LEU A 58 6.60 -31.56 12.66
CA LEU A 58 7.38 -30.86 11.64
C LEU A 58 6.54 -30.36 10.46
N ASP A 59 5.34 -30.87 10.23
CA ASP A 59 4.50 -30.46 9.09
C ASP A 59 4.08 -28.99 9.18
N ILE A 60 3.94 -28.45 10.39
CA ILE A 60 3.65 -27.02 10.63
C ILE A 60 4.79 -26.14 10.10
N HIS A 61 6.05 -26.58 10.24
CA HIS A 61 7.20 -25.84 9.74
C HIS A 61 7.43 -26.09 8.24
N ARG A 62 7.14 -27.29 7.73
CA ARG A 62 7.36 -27.64 6.31
C ARG A 62 6.63 -26.73 5.33
N GLU A 63 5.42 -26.27 5.66
CA GLU A 63 4.69 -25.33 4.81
C GLU A 63 5.40 -23.96 4.72
N MET A 64 5.84 -23.44 5.87
CA MET A 64 6.63 -22.21 5.95
C MET A 64 7.95 -22.34 5.17
N ASP A 65 8.65 -23.45 5.37
CA ASP A 65 9.92 -23.76 4.72
C ASP A 65 9.76 -23.78 3.20
N LYS A 66 8.70 -24.43 2.69
CA LYS A 66 8.34 -24.43 1.26
C LYS A 66 8.10 -23.01 0.76
N LYS A 67 7.40 -22.16 1.52
CA LYS A 67 7.11 -20.77 1.14
C LYS A 67 8.40 -19.93 1.06
N ILE A 68 9.29 -20.03 2.06
CA ILE A 68 10.58 -19.34 2.06
C ILE A 68 11.46 -19.83 0.91
N ALA A 69 11.54 -21.14 0.68
CA ALA A 69 12.29 -21.71 -0.43
C ALA A 69 11.74 -21.26 -1.79
N GLN A 70 10.41 -21.19 -1.94
CA GLN A 70 9.77 -20.75 -3.17
C GLN A 70 10.06 -19.26 -3.45
N ILE A 71 10.02 -18.40 -2.43
CA ILE A 71 10.44 -17.00 -2.54
C ILE A 71 11.89 -16.93 -3.04
N GLY A 72 12.78 -17.73 -2.46
CA GLY A 72 14.18 -17.80 -2.88
C GLY A 72 14.38 -18.28 -4.32
N LYS A 73 13.46 -19.09 -4.86
CA LYS A 73 13.52 -19.59 -6.24
C LYS A 73 12.93 -18.63 -7.27
N THR A 74 11.85 -17.92 -6.94
CA THR A 74 11.06 -17.16 -7.91
C THR A 74 11.28 -15.66 -7.87
N ARG A 75 11.90 -15.14 -6.81
CA ARG A 75 12.10 -13.71 -6.60
C ARG A 75 13.58 -13.38 -6.48
N ASP A 76 13.88 -12.13 -6.80
CA ASP A 76 15.17 -11.47 -6.65
C ASP A 76 14.95 -10.08 -6.03
N ASP A 77 16.05 -9.41 -5.66
CA ASP A 77 16.04 -8.05 -5.11
C ASP A 77 15.16 -7.93 -3.85
N PHE A 78 15.44 -8.80 -2.87
CA PHE A 78 14.77 -8.81 -1.57
C PHE A 78 15.74 -8.95 -0.39
N VAL A 79 15.26 -8.50 0.78
CA VAL A 79 15.87 -8.73 2.09
C VAL A 79 14.87 -9.51 2.95
N ILE A 80 15.26 -10.70 3.40
CA ILE A 80 14.46 -11.53 4.31
C ILE A 80 15.18 -11.69 5.64
N GLU A 81 14.46 -11.51 6.74
CA GLU A 81 15.00 -11.72 8.09
C GLU A 81 14.33 -12.92 8.77
N GLY A 82 15.16 -13.75 9.40
CA GLY A 82 14.74 -14.97 10.09
C GLY A 82 15.96 -15.80 10.49
N TRP A 83 15.85 -16.58 11.57
CA TRP A 83 17.00 -17.32 12.12
C TRP A 83 17.65 -18.29 11.13
N ILE A 84 16.83 -19.02 10.36
CA ILE A 84 17.31 -20.05 9.41
C ILE A 84 16.88 -19.78 7.96
N ALA A 85 16.40 -18.58 7.62
CA ALA A 85 15.96 -18.26 6.25
C ALA A 85 17.05 -18.53 5.19
N TYR A 86 18.32 -18.33 5.56
CA TYR A 86 19.49 -18.60 4.71
C TYR A 86 19.62 -20.07 4.29
N HIS A 87 19.08 -21.01 5.08
CA HIS A 87 19.14 -22.43 4.78
C HIS A 87 18.27 -22.76 3.56
N PHE A 88 17.07 -22.17 3.50
CA PHE A 88 16.12 -22.37 2.41
C PHE A 88 16.44 -21.52 1.17
N ILE A 89 17.35 -20.55 1.30
CA ILE A 89 17.78 -19.65 0.23
C ILE A 89 19.33 -19.69 0.15
N PRO A 90 19.91 -20.82 -0.28
CA PRO A 90 21.35 -21.07 -0.15
C PRO A 90 22.23 -20.11 -0.97
N ASN A 91 21.67 -19.52 -2.03
CA ASN A 91 22.33 -18.56 -2.94
C ASN A 91 22.18 -17.09 -2.51
N SER A 92 21.68 -16.83 -1.30
CA SER A 92 21.63 -15.48 -0.73
C SER A 92 22.99 -15.01 -0.20
N PHE A 93 23.15 -13.69 -0.10
CA PHE A 93 24.17 -13.08 0.74
C PHE A 93 23.71 -13.13 2.21
N LYS A 94 24.44 -13.89 3.01
CA LYS A 94 24.04 -14.34 4.36
C LYS A 94 24.71 -13.46 5.41
N ILE A 95 23.90 -12.74 6.17
CA ILE A 95 24.35 -11.81 7.20
C ILE A 95 23.95 -12.35 8.57
N PHE A 96 24.86 -12.28 9.54
CA PHE A 96 24.58 -12.59 10.94
C PHE A 96 24.82 -11.39 11.84
N LEU A 97 23.79 -10.98 12.58
CA LEU A 97 23.87 -9.88 13.54
C LEU A 97 23.93 -10.41 14.97
N PHE A 98 24.82 -9.86 15.78
CA PHE A 98 24.87 -10.13 17.21
C PHE A 98 25.12 -8.83 17.98
N ALA A 99 24.81 -8.83 19.28
CA ALA A 99 25.18 -7.76 20.19
C ALA A 99 25.46 -8.35 21.57
N LYS A 100 26.17 -7.60 22.42
CA LYS A 100 26.47 -7.98 23.80
C LYS A 100 25.18 -8.15 24.60
N GLU A 101 25.20 -9.11 25.51
CA GLU A 101 24.04 -9.58 26.28
C GLU A 101 23.27 -8.46 27.01
N ASN A 102 23.98 -7.53 27.65
CA ASN A 102 23.38 -6.37 28.30
C ASN A 102 22.62 -5.47 27.30
N LYS A 103 23.16 -5.31 26.08
CA LYS A 103 22.55 -4.47 25.04
C LYS A 103 21.31 -5.15 24.47
N THR A 104 21.37 -6.46 24.20
CA THR A 104 20.23 -7.23 23.70
C THR A 104 19.09 -7.27 24.70
N ALA A 105 19.39 -7.47 25.99
CA ALA A 105 18.38 -7.49 27.04
C ALA A 105 17.67 -6.13 27.17
N ARG A 106 18.43 -5.01 27.23
CA ARG A 106 17.84 -3.66 27.24
C ARG A 106 16.97 -3.39 26.01
N ARG A 107 17.48 -3.70 24.81
CA ARG A 107 16.70 -3.52 23.56
C ARG A 107 15.39 -4.31 23.56
N ILE A 108 15.35 -5.50 24.16
CA ILE A 108 14.13 -6.30 24.26
C ILE A 108 13.19 -5.75 25.33
N MET A 109 13.71 -5.29 26.47
CA MET A 109 12.91 -4.63 27.52
C MET A 109 12.25 -3.33 27.03
N ASP A 110 12.94 -2.58 26.16
CA ASP A 110 12.43 -1.33 25.58
C ASP A 110 11.46 -1.59 24.39
N ASP A 111 11.40 -2.82 23.87
CA ASP A 111 10.55 -3.19 22.72
C ASP A 111 9.13 -3.53 23.20
N LYS A 112 8.14 -2.70 22.83
CA LYS A 112 6.72 -2.90 23.17
C LYS A 112 6.05 -3.92 22.23
N ARG A 113 6.57 -5.14 22.15
CA ARG A 113 5.88 -6.23 21.43
C ARG A 113 4.74 -6.75 22.30
N GLY A 114 3.51 -6.69 21.79
CA GLY A 114 2.29 -6.96 22.55
C GLY A 114 1.99 -8.43 22.86
N ASP A 115 2.89 -9.34 22.48
CA ASP A 115 2.73 -10.80 22.54
C ASP A 115 3.62 -11.48 23.60
N GLU A 116 4.55 -10.75 24.24
CA GLU A 116 5.39 -11.28 25.32
C GLU A 116 5.25 -10.42 26.60
N PRO A 117 5.20 -11.05 27.80
CA PRO A 117 5.10 -10.32 29.05
C PRO A 117 6.33 -9.42 29.23
N THR A 118 6.10 -8.13 29.51
CA THR A 118 7.16 -7.16 29.78
C THR A 118 7.89 -7.54 31.07
N LEU A 119 9.06 -8.17 30.93
CA LEU A 119 9.90 -8.51 32.08
C LEU A 119 10.55 -7.24 32.63
N LYS A 120 10.34 -6.97 33.92
CA LYS A 120 10.80 -5.73 34.57
C LYS A 120 12.29 -5.74 34.97
N ASN A 121 12.97 -6.90 34.92
CA ASN A 121 14.34 -7.07 35.41
C ASN A 121 15.29 -7.58 34.31
N LEU A 122 16.45 -6.93 34.19
CA LEU A 122 17.50 -7.23 33.22
C LEU A 122 18.01 -8.68 33.32
N GLU A 123 18.20 -9.20 34.54
CA GLU A 123 18.73 -10.57 34.72
C GLU A 123 17.74 -11.65 34.27
N ASP A 124 16.45 -11.43 34.48
CA ASP A 124 15.42 -12.37 34.04
C ASP A 124 15.26 -12.34 32.52
N THR A 125 15.36 -11.15 31.90
CA THR A 125 15.41 -11.02 30.45
C THR A 125 16.62 -11.75 29.86
N LYS A 126 17.80 -11.66 30.47
CA LYS A 126 18.99 -12.42 30.02
C LYS A 126 18.77 -13.93 30.08
N LYS A 127 18.24 -14.44 31.20
CA LYS A 127 17.91 -15.86 31.36
C LYS A 127 16.93 -16.33 30.29
N GLN A 128 15.90 -15.54 30.00
CA GLN A 128 14.91 -15.84 28.96
C GLN A 128 15.53 -15.86 27.57
N ILE A 129 16.37 -14.87 27.22
CA ILE A 129 17.09 -14.83 25.94
C ILE A 129 17.96 -16.09 25.78
N LYS A 130 18.70 -16.46 26.83
CA LYS A 130 19.58 -17.63 26.82
C LYS A 130 18.80 -18.92 26.65
N LYS A 131 17.68 -19.08 27.37
CA LYS A 131 16.77 -20.22 27.21
C LYS A 131 16.24 -20.29 25.78
N ARG A 132 15.69 -19.18 25.26
CA ARG A 132 15.17 -19.09 23.89
C ARG A 132 16.22 -19.47 22.84
N LEU A 133 17.47 -19.03 23.03
CA LEU A 133 18.58 -19.38 22.13
C LEU A 133 18.89 -20.87 22.16
N ASN A 134 18.95 -21.49 23.34
CA ASN A 134 19.20 -22.92 23.49
C ASN A 134 18.08 -23.76 22.88
N ASP A 135 16.83 -23.48 23.24
CA ASP A 135 15.64 -24.19 22.75
C ASP A 135 15.57 -24.13 21.21
N SER A 136 15.86 -22.96 20.64
CA SER A 136 15.84 -22.78 19.18
C SER A 136 17.00 -23.47 18.49
N LYS A 137 18.21 -23.44 19.08
CA LYS A 137 19.38 -24.14 18.55
C LYS A 137 19.15 -25.66 18.52
N GLU A 138 18.62 -26.22 19.60
CA GLU A 138 18.29 -27.64 19.68
C GLU A 138 17.17 -28.01 18.72
N GLY A 139 16.11 -27.19 18.65
CA GLY A 139 15.01 -27.37 17.71
C GLY A 139 15.48 -27.43 16.26
N PHE A 140 16.29 -26.47 15.82
CA PHE A 140 16.81 -26.45 14.45
C PHE A 140 17.84 -27.55 14.16
N LYS A 141 18.64 -27.95 15.15
CA LYS A 141 19.55 -29.09 15.01
C LYS A 141 18.76 -30.39 14.85
N LYS A 142 17.68 -30.60 15.61
CA LYS A 142 16.82 -31.77 15.52
C LYS A 142 16.04 -31.82 14.21
N ALA A 143 15.46 -30.68 13.80
CA ALA A 143 14.60 -30.61 12.62
C ALA A 143 15.37 -30.62 11.29
N TYR A 144 16.52 -29.95 11.23
CA TYR A 144 17.24 -29.71 9.97
C TYR A 144 18.71 -30.11 10.01
N GLY A 145 19.25 -30.54 11.15
CA GLY A 145 20.68 -30.83 11.31
C GLY A 145 21.56 -29.57 11.36
N ILE A 146 20.98 -28.39 11.62
CA ILE A 146 21.68 -27.10 11.46
C ILE A 146 21.94 -26.44 12.80
N ASN A 147 23.14 -25.87 12.94
CA ASN A 147 23.45 -24.91 13.99
C ASN A 147 23.50 -23.49 13.40
N PHE A 148 22.45 -22.70 13.58
CA PHE A 148 22.40 -21.32 13.07
C PHE A 148 23.36 -20.36 13.77
N LEU A 149 24.01 -20.78 14.86
CA LEU A 149 25.07 -19.99 15.50
C LEU A 149 26.46 -20.27 14.89
N ASP A 150 26.58 -21.24 13.97
CA ASP A 150 27.83 -21.48 13.27
C ASP A 150 28.11 -20.34 12.27
N LYS A 151 29.11 -19.54 12.62
CA LYS A 151 29.57 -18.37 11.87
C LYS A 151 30.00 -18.71 10.44
N LYS A 152 30.43 -19.96 10.17
CA LYS A 152 30.84 -20.41 8.82
C LYS A 152 29.71 -20.36 7.79
N ASN A 153 28.46 -20.33 8.24
CA ASN A 153 27.29 -20.25 7.36
C ASN A 153 27.07 -18.86 6.74
N TYR A 154 27.79 -17.84 7.20
CA TYR A 154 27.50 -16.44 6.88
C TYR A 154 28.64 -15.78 6.10
N ASN A 155 28.28 -14.94 5.14
CA ASN A 155 29.22 -14.13 4.38
C ASN A 155 29.69 -12.89 5.16
N LEU A 156 28.82 -12.36 6.04
CA LEU A 156 29.12 -11.15 6.82
C LEU A 156 28.57 -11.29 8.24
N ILE A 157 29.37 -10.94 9.23
CA ILE A 157 29.03 -11.02 10.64
C ILE A 157 29.28 -9.66 11.28
N ILE A 158 28.29 -9.09 11.97
CA ILE A 158 28.36 -7.72 12.49
C ILE A 158 27.96 -7.68 13.97
N ASP A 159 28.83 -7.09 14.81
CA ASP A 159 28.49 -6.69 16.17
C ASP A 159 27.73 -5.36 16.13
N THR A 160 26.47 -5.36 16.53
CA THR A 160 25.59 -4.18 16.54
C THR A 160 25.52 -3.50 17.91
N SER A 161 26.37 -3.88 18.87
CA SER A 161 26.30 -3.39 20.25
C SER A 161 26.37 -1.87 20.36
N ASN A 162 27.27 -1.27 19.59
CA ASN A 162 27.60 0.15 19.62
C ASN A 162 27.35 0.85 18.26
N LEU A 163 26.63 0.19 17.36
CA LEU A 163 26.32 0.72 16.04
C LEU A 163 24.85 1.09 15.94
N THR A 164 24.57 2.17 15.23
CA THR A 164 23.22 2.51 14.78
C THR A 164 22.80 1.60 13.61
N PRO A 165 21.48 1.41 13.37
CA PRO A 165 21.02 0.66 12.20
C PRO A 165 21.61 1.17 10.88
N GLU A 166 21.80 2.48 10.75
CA GLU A 166 22.35 3.13 9.57
C GLU A 166 23.82 2.76 9.35
N GLU A 167 24.62 2.73 10.40
CA GLU A 167 26.03 2.30 10.35
C GLU A 167 26.14 0.83 9.95
N VAL A 168 25.28 -0.02 10.50
CA VAL A 168 25.20 -1.43 10.12
C VAL A 168 24.87 -1.58 8.63
N VAL A 169 23.89 -0.80 8.12
CA VAL A 169 23.55 -0.80 6.68
C VAL A 169 24.72 -0.35 5.82
N LYS A 170 25.48 0.69 6.23
CA LYS A 170 26.69 1.12 5.49
C LYS A 170 27.73 0.01 5.38
N ILE A 171 27.96 -0.76 6.46
CA ILE A 171 28.87 -1.91 6.45
C ILE A 171 28.38 -2.99 5.48
N ILE A 172 27.08 -3.29 5.50
CA ILE A 172 26.47 -4.29 4.60
C ILE A 172 26.63 -3.85 3.14
N LEU A 173 26.29 -2.60 2.81
CA LEU A 173 26.42 -2.06 1.45
C LEU A 173 27.86 -2.10 0.95
N SER A 174 28.82 -1.78 1.81
CA SER A 174 30.25 -1.83 1.47
C SER A 174 30.69 -3.27 1.16
N SER A 175 30.18 -4.24 1.92
CA SER A 175 30.46 -5.66 1.69
C SER A 175 29.83 -6.17 0.40
N LEU A 176 28.60 -5.74 0.08
CA LEU A 176 27.90 -6.11 -1.15
C LEU A 176 28.60 -5.59 -2.42
N LYS A 177 29.18 -4.39 -2.37
CA LYS A 177 29.97 -3.81 -3.48
C LYS A 177 31.16 -4.69 -3.87
N ASN A 178 31.80 -5.34 -2.90
CA ASN A 178 33.01 -6.14 -3.12
C ASN A 178 32.73 -7.51 -3.75
N ILE A 179 31.47 -7.94 -3.81
CA ILE A 179 31.10 -9.33 -4.19
C ILE A 179 30.58 -9.42 -5.62
N ASN A 180 30.08 -8.33 -6.17
CA ASN A 180 29.58 -8.26 -7.54
C ASN A 180 30.18 -7.05 -8.23
N ASN A 181 30.50 -7.18 -9.53
CA ASN A 181 30.56 -6.05 -10.45
C ASN A 181 29.17 -5.37 -10.51
N PHE A 182 28.76 -4.71 -9.42
CA PHE A 182 27.50 -3.99 -9.27
C PHE A 182 27.53 -2.84 -10.28
N LYS A 183 26.94 -3.07 -11.46
CA LYS A 183 26.93 -2.10 -12.55
C LYS A 183 26.36 -0.75 -12.09
N GLN A 184 27.05 0.31 -12.50
CA GLN A 184 27.01 1.70 -12.05
C GLN A 184 25.64 2.43 -12.09
N LYS A 185 24.54 1.84 -12.58
CA LYS A 185 23.25 2.54 -12.69
C LYS A 185 22.45 2.68 -11.38
N LYS A 186 22.58 1.75 -10.42
CA LYS A 186 21.86 1.83 -9.12
C LYS A 186 22.54 2.72 -8.06
N PHE A 187 23.80 3.14 -8.29
CA PHE A 187 24.58 3.97 -7.34
C PHE A 187 24.39 5.48 -7.52
N LEU A 188 23.74 5.94 -8.60
CA LEU A 188 23.53 7.38 -8.85
C LEU A 188 22.67 8.08 -7.78
N ASN A 189 21.95 7.32 -6.94
CA ASN A 189 21.16 7.86 -5.83
C ASN A 189 21.95 8.03 -4.52
N LEU A 190 23.23 7.65 -4.42
CA LEU A 190 24.02 7.89 -3.20
C LEU A 190 24.39 9.36 -2.99
N ASN A 191 24.55 10.15 -4.06
CA ASN A 191 24.92 11.56 -3.91
C ASN A 191 23.76 12.44 -3.42
N LYS A 192 22.51 11.96 -3.53
CA LYS A 192 21.35 12.58 -2.86
C LYS A 192 21.31 12.32 -1.35
N MET A 193 22.16 11.43 -0.82
CA MET A 193 22.15 11.08 0.60
C MET A 193 22.71 12.19 1.48
N HIS A 194 23.78 12.89 1.10
CA HIS A 194 24.39 13.89 1.99
C HIS A 194 23.44 15.05 2.39
N ASP A 195 22.46 15.36 1.54
CA ASP A 195 21.43 16.38 1.83
C ASP A 195 20.26 15.90 2.69
N ILE A 196 19.92 14.61 2.65
CA ILE A 196 18.80 14.05 3.43
C ILE A 196 19.19 13.90 4.90
N PHE A 197 20.44 13.55 5.20
CA PHE A 197 20.90 13.27 6.57
C PHE A 197 21.36 14.52 7.35
N SER A 198 21.49 15.68 6.69
CA SER A 198 21.88 16.93 7.34
C SER A 198 20.70 17.72 7.93
N LYS A 199 19.46 17.34 7.62
CA LYS A 199 18.23 18.02 8.07
C LYS A 199 17.31 17.08 8.83
N ASN A 200 17.66 16.71 10.07
CA ASN A 200 16.66 16.28 11.05
C ASN A 200 17.05 16.77 12.44
N LYS A 201 16.66 18.02 12.74
CA LYS A 201 16.27 18.38 14.11
C LYS A 201 14.93 17.71 14.38
N GLU A 202 14.87 17.02 15.51
CA GLU A 202 13.70 16.32 16.05
C GLU A 202 12.41 17.13 15.88
N ARG A 203 11.38 16.49 15.32
CA ARG A 203 10.00 16.95 15.45
C ARG A 203 9.20 15.87 16.18
N PRO A 204 8.34 16.23 17.16
CA PRO A 204 7.58 15.28 17.93
C PRO A 204 6.58 14.52 17.04
N ILE A 205 6.45 13.22 17.30
CA ILE A 205 5.52 12.32 16.62
C ILE A 205 4.09 12.67 17.09
N SER A 206 3.33 13.38 16.26
CA SER A 206 1.90 13.54 16.47
C SER A 206 1.18 12.25 16.08
N GLU A 207 0.53 11.58 17.03
CA GLU A 207 -0.37 10.44 16.79
C GLU A 207 -1.58 10.88 15.96
N LYS A 208 -1.53 10.70 14.64
CA LYS A 208 -2.75 10.73 13.83
C LYS A 208 -3.52 9.42 14.05
N PRO A 209 -4.86 9.47 14.15
CA PRO A 209 -5.67 8.25 14.21
C PRO A 209 -5.39 7.38 12.98
N LYS A 210 -5.13 6.09 13.20
CA LYS A 210 -4.92 5.13 12.10
C LYS A 210 -6.26 4.88 11.41
N GLU A 211 -6.30 5.07 10.10
CA GLU A 211 -7.48 4.80 9.29
C GLU A 211 -7.82 3.30 9.37
N ILE A 212 -9.10 2.95 9.58
CA ILE A 212 -9.54 1.55 9.69
C ILE A 212 -9.93 1.04 8.31
N ILE A 213 -9.45 -0.15 7.94
CA ILE A 213 -9.87 -0.89 6.74
C ILE A 213 -10.38 -2.26 7.14
N GLU A 214 -11.56 -2.62 6.65
CA GLU A 214 -12.14 -3.95 6.83
C GLU A 214 -11.67 -4.86 5.70
N VAL A 215 -11.28 -6.08 6.03
CA VAL A 215 -10.71 -7.04 5.09
C VAL A 215 -11.40 -8.39 5.24
N ASP A 216 -11.79 -8.99 4.11
CA ASP A 216 -12.37 -10.33 4.12
C ASP A 216 -11.34 -11.38 4.60
N PHE A 217 -11.78 -12.33 5.42
CA PHE A 217 -10.91 -13.41 5.91
C PHE A 217 -10.25 -14.24 4.80
N ARG A 218 -10.88 -14.38 3.62
CA ARG A 218 -10.33 -15.12 2.47
C ARG A 218 -9.11 -14.42 1.88
N GLU A 219 -9.06 -13.09 1.98
CA GLU A 219 -7.98 -12.28 1.44
C GLU A 219 -6.76 -12.17 2.40
N LYS A 220 -6.86 -12.79 3.57
CA LYS A 220 -5.77 -12.88 4.58
C LYS A 220 -4.48 -13.49 4.03
N ASN A 221 -4.58 -14.35 3.02
CA ASN A 221 -3.44 -15.03 2.41
C ASN A 221 -2.65 -14.16 1.41
N SER A 222 -3.19 -13.02 0.98
CA SER A 222 -2.47 -12.09 0.11
C SER A 222 -1.45 -11.26 0.91
N LEU A 223 -0.48 -10.66 0.23
CA LEU A 223 0.49 -9.77 0.90
C LEU A 223 -0.09 -8.36 1.14
N VAL A 224 -1.25 -8.05 0.58
CA VAL A 224 -1.87 -6.71 0.65
C VAL A 224 -2.20 -6.30 2.09
N PRO A 225 -2.79 -7.13 2.98
CA PRO A 225 -3.01 -6.76 4.38
C PRO A 225 -1.73 -6.36 5.11
N SER A 226 -0.62 -7.06 4.83
CA SER A 226 0.68 -6.72 5.42
C SER A 226 1.21 -5.37 4.94
N GLU A 227 0.99 -5.05 3.66
CA GLU A 227 1.35 -3.76 3.08
C GLU A 227 0.43 -2.63 3.58
N LEU A 228 -0.85 -2.91 3.84
CA LEU A 228 -1.78 -1.95 4.46
C LEU A 228 -1.34 -1.55 5.87
N ILE A 229 -0.95 -2.52 6.71
CA ILE A 229 -0.40 -2.25 8.05
C ILE A 229 0.86 -1.39 7.95
N ARG A 230 1.78 -1.71 7.02
CA ARG A 230 2.99 -0.90 6.75
C ARG A 230 2.66 0.52 6.34
N ASN A 231 1.55 0.71 5.64
CA ASN A 231 1.08 2.01 5.18
C ASN A 231 0.32 2.83 6.25
N GLY A 232 0.15 2.28 7.46
CA GLY A 232 -0.40 2.98 8.62
C GLY A 232 -1.88 2.71 8.88
N PHE A 233 -2.49 1.73 8.20
CA PHE A 233 -3.86 1.31 8.46
C PHE A 233 -3.98 0.49 9.74
N SER A 234 -5.15 0.58 10.38
CA SER A 234 -5.65 -0.43 11.30
C SER A 234 -6.48 -1.44 10.50
N VAL A 235 -6.03 -2.69 10.41
CA VAL A 235 -6.68 -3.74 9.62
C VAL A 235 -7.63 -4.53 10.52
N GLU A 236 -8.91 -4.56 10.17
CA GLU A 236 -9.93 -5.38 10.82
C GLU A 236 -10.36 -6.51 9.88
N PHE A 237 -10.07 -7.76 10.26
CA PHE A 237 -10.55 -8.90 9.48
C PHE A 237 -12.00 -9.23 9.86
N LYS A 238 -12.87 -9.33 8.85
CA LYS A 238 -14.30 -9.64 8.97
C LYS A 238 -14.70 -10.67 7.93
N GLU A 239 -15.81 -11.35 8.16
CA GLU A 239 -16.44 -12.17 7.12
C GLU A 239 -17.30 -11.23 6.27
N LEU A 240 -16.77 -10.83 5.11
CA LEU A 240 -17.49 -9.94 4.21
C LEU A 240 -18.32 -10.80 3.26
N LYS A 241 -19.62 -10.50 3.16
CA LYS A 241 -20.49 -11.23 2.22
C LYS A 241 -20.03 -11.01 0.78
N VAL A 242 -19.59 -9.79 0.47
CA VAL A 242 -19.19 -9.34 -0.87
C VAL A 242 -18.03 -8.35 -0.74
N ALA A 243 -17.08 -8.42 -1.68
CA ALA A 243 -15.81 -7.69 -1.73
C ALA A 243 -14.72 -8.21 -0.78
N ASP A 244 -13.47 -7.93 -1.15
CA ASP A 244 -12.28 -8.32 -0.39
C ASP A 244 -11.88 -7.28 0.66
N TYR A 245 -12.19 -6.00 0.40
CA TYR A 245 -11.91 -4.90 1.32
C TYR A 245 -13.08 -3.91 1.37
N ILE A 246 -13.27 -3.28 2.53
CA ILE A 246 -14.14 -2.11 2.66
C ILE A 246 -13.34 -0.99 3.33
N LEU A 247 -13.26 0.16 2.65
CA LEU A 247 -12.58 1.35 3.13
C LEU A 247 -13.45 2.59 2.90
N LYS A 248 -13.79 3.32 3.97
CA LYS A 248 -14.67 4.52 3.92
C LYS A 248 -15.99 4.29 3.14
N GLY A 249 -16.57 3.10 3.29
CA GLY A 249 -17.80 2.70 2.59
C GLY A 249 -17.61 2.43 1.09
N VAL A 250 -16.37 2.35 0.60
CA VAL A 250 -16.04 1.85 -0.74
C VAL A 250 -15.76 0.36 -0.63
N ALA A 251 -16.51 -0.45 -1.38
CA ALA A 251 -16.23 -1.87 -1.53
C ALA A 251 -15.17 -2.09 -2.62
N ILE A 252 -14.13 -2.85 -2.30
CA ILE A 252 -13.02 -3.14 -3.23
C ILE A 252 -12.94 -4.64 -3.45
N GLU A 253 -13.11 -5.07 -4.68
CA GLU A 253 -12.77 -6.42 -5.15
C GLU A 253 -11.34 -6.39 -5.69
N ARG A 254 -10.45 -7.26 -5.22
CA ARG A 254 -9.05 -7.34 -5.67
C ARG A 254 -8.81 -8.69 -6.32
N LYS A 255 -8.36 -8.67 -7.57
CA LYS A 255 -8.00 -9.88 -8.31
C LYS A 255 -6.58 -9.81 -8.83
N SER A 256 -5.80 -10.86 -8.61
CA SER A 256 -4.56 -11.04 -9.37
C SER A 256 -4.88 -11.22 -10.86
N ALA A 257 -3.96 -10.85 -11.75
CA ALA A 257 -4.14 -11.02 -13.20
C ALA A 257 -4.47 -12.48 -13.56
N LYS A 258 -3.81 -13.43 -12.89
CA LYS A 258 -4.07 -14.87 -13.05
C LYS A 258 -5.48 -15.26 -12.61
N ASP A 259 -5.92 -14.78 -11.44
CA ASP A 259 -7.26 -15.07 -10.91
C ASP A 259 -8.37 -14.34 -11.65
N PHE A 260 -8.04 -13.20 -12.26
CA PHE A 260 -8.93 -12.50 -13.18
C PHE A 260 -9.20 -13.38 -14.40
N PHE A 261 -8.17 -13.81 -15.12
CA PHE A 261 -8.37 -14.68 -16.28
C PHE A 261 -9.05 -16.00 -15.92
N SER A 262 -8.66 -16.66 -14.83
CA SER A 262 -9.33 -17.91 -14.40
C SER A 262 -10.82 -17.69 -14.16
N SER A 263 -11.19 -16.60 -13.48
CA SER A 263 -12.60 -16.27 -13.23
C SER A 263 -13.38 -15.88 -14.49
N VAL A 264 -12.71 -15.38 -15.53
CA VAL A 264 -13.33 -15.11 -16.83
C VAL A 264 -13.64 -16.42 -17.55
N PHE A 265 -12.69 -17.35 -17.60
CA PHE A 265 -12.92 -18.68 -18.21
C PHE A 265 -14.01 -19.46 -17.48
N ASP A 266 -14.01 -19.40 -16.14
CA ASP A 266 -15.03 -20.04 -15.30
C ASP A 266 -16.35 -19.27 -15.28
N LYS A 267 -16.45 -18.11 -15.95
CA LYS A 267 -17.59 -17.19 -15.95
C LYS A 267 -18.01 -16.65 -14.58
N ARG A 268 -17.27 -16.96 -13.51
CA ARG A 268 -17.50 -16.49 -12.13
C ARG A 268 -17.30 -14.99 -11.97
N ILE A 269 -16.50 -14.36 -12.82
CA ILE A 269 -16.27 -12.91 -12.76
C ILE A 269 -17.57 -12.10 -12.85
N PHE A 270 -18.54 -12.55 -13.66
CA PHE A 270 -19.77 -11.80 -13.89
C PHE A 270 -20.71 -11.82 -12.68
N SER A 271 -20.75 -12.91 -11.92
CA SER A 271 -21.53 -12.97 -10.68
C SER A 271 -20.91 -12.09 -9.60
N GLN A 272 -19.58 -12.14 -9.46
CA GLN A 272 -18.85 -11.28 -8.51
C GLN A 272 -19.05 -9.79 -8.80
N LEU A 273 -18.96 -9.38 -10.07
CA LEU A 273 -19.23 -7.99 -10.49
C LEU A 273 -20.69 -7.59 -10.23
N SER A 274 -21.64 -8.49 -10.43
CA SER A 274 -23.06 -8.24 -10.14
C SER A 274 -23.31 -8.08 -8.65
N GLU A 275 -22.68 -8.92 -7.83
CA GLU A 275 -22.73 -8.84 -6.37
C GLU A 275 -22.12 -7.53 -5.87
N LEU A 276 -21.01 -7.08 -6.44
CA LEU A 276 -20.36 -5.82 -6.07
C LEU A 276 -21.24 -4.59 -6.33
N ASN A 277 -22.19 -4.67 -7.27
CA ASN A 277 -23.13 -3.58 -7.59
C ASN A 277 -24.09 -3.21 -6.45
N GLN A 278 -24.20 -4.03 -5.41
CA GLN A 278 -24.98 -3.68 -4.21
C GLN A 278 -24.37 -2.49 -3.44
N TYR A 279 -23.08 -2.21 -3.65
CA TYR A 279 -22.40 -1.06 -3.07
C TYR A 279 -22.50 0.15 -3.99
N GLU A 280 -22.90 1.29 -3.44
CA GLU A 280 -22.95 2.58 -4.16
C GLU A 280 -21.55 2.97 -4.64
N LYS A 281 -20.56 2.85 -3.74
CA LYS A 281 -19.14 3.09 -4.05
C LYS A 281 -18.42 1.76 -4.13
N ARG A 282 -17.90 1.48 -5.31
CA ARG A 282 -17.24 0.20 -5.62
C ARG A 282 -16.05 0.40 -6.52
N LEU A 283 -15.10 -0.52 -6.42
CA LEU A 283 -13.86 -0.50 -7.16
C LEU A 283 -13.40 -1.94 -7.44
N LEU A 284 -12.95 -2.19 -8.66
CA LEU A 284 -12.20 -3.40 -8.99
C LEU A 284 -10.72 -3.04 -9.10
N ILE A 285 -9.86 -3.75 -8.36
CA ILE A 285 -8.40 -3.69 -8.51
C ILE A 285 -7.94 -4.97 -9.21
N ILE A 286 -7.26 -4.80 -10.35
CA ILE A 286 -6.60 -5.89 -11.05
C ILE A 286 -5.10 -5.75 -10.84
N GLU A 287 -4.50 -6.73 -10.18
CA GLU A 287 -3.10 -6.71 -9.75
C GLU A 287 -2.21 -7.61 -10.59
N GLY A 288 -1.13 -7.07 -11.13
CA GLY A 288 -0.16 -7.77 -11.97
C GLY A 288 -0.23 -7.32 -13.43
N ASN A 289 0.53 -8.02 -14.28
CA ASN A 289 0.61 -7.70 -15.70
C ASN A 289 -0.37 -8.55 -16.51
N LEU A 290 -1.43 -7.91 -17.01
CA LEU A 290 -2.43 -8.59 -17.83
C LEU A 290 -1.87 -9.11 -19.15
N GLU A 291 -0.93 -8.41 -19.80
CA GLU A 291 -0.37 -8.82 -21.10
C GLU A 291 0.43 -10.13 -20.98
N ARG A 292 1.21 -10.28 -19.90
CA ARG A 292 2.01 -11.48 -19.66
C ARG A 292 1.18 -12.71 -19.33
N GLU A 293 0.09 -12.50 -18.59
CA GLU A 293 -0.82 -13.57 -18.17
C GLU A 293 -1.97 -13.77 -19.17
N ASN A 294 -1.99 -13.00 -20.28
CA ASN A 294 -3.11 -12.98 -21.21
C ASN A 294 -3.24 -14.31 -21.96
N ARG A 295 -4.32 -15.03 -21.68
CA ARG A 295 -4.73 -16.23 -22.41
C ARG A 295 -5.86 -15.95 -23.41
N LEU A 296 -6.35 -14.71 -23.46
CA LEU A 296 -7.42 -14.28 -24.34
C LEU A 296 -6.86 -13.51 -25.53
N HIS A 297 -7.61 -13.52 -26.63
CA HIS A 297 -7.36 -12.59 -27.72
C HIS A 297 -7.50 -11.14 -27.22
N GLU A 298 -6.65 -10.23 -27.70
CA GLU A 298 -6.56 -8.85 -27.22
C GLU A 298 -7.92 -8.11 -27.26
N ASN A 299 -8.68 -8.29 -28.35
CA ASN A 299 -10.01 -7.70 -28.50
C ASN A 299 -11.03 -8.25 -27.48
N SER A 300 -10.90 -9.50 -27.04
CA SER A 300 -11.77 -10.09 -26.03
C SER A 300 -11.51 -9.48 -24.66
N LEU A 301 -10.23 -9.25 -24.31
CA LEU A 301 -9.86 -8.55 -23.08
C LEU A 301 -10.38 -7.10 -23.10
N LYS A 302 -10.17 -6.37 -24.19
CA LYS A 302 -10.69 -5.00 -24.36
C LYS A 302 -12.21 -4.96 -24.22
N GLY A 303 -12.93 -5.88 -24.87
CA GLY A 303 -14.38 -6.00 -24.77
C GLY A 303 -14.86 -6.27 -23.34
N LEU A 304 -14.17 -7.15 -22.61
CA LEU A 304 -14.47 -7.43 -21.21
C LEU A 304 -14.25 -6.20 -20.33
N LEU A 305 -13.11 -5.52 -20.44
CA LEU A 305 -12.82 -4.32 -19.66
C LEU A 305 -13.83 -3.19 -19.93
N LEU A 306 -14.25 -3.03 -21.20
CA LEU A 306 -15.32 -2.11 -21.58
C LEU A 306 -16.67 -2.51 -20.98
N SER A 307 -17.01 -3.80 -20.96
CA SER A 307 -18.23 -4.30 -20.31
C SER A 307 -18.23 -4.01 -18.81
N ILE A 308 -17.14 -4.31 -18.10
CA ILE A 308 -17.00 -4.02 -16.66
C ILE A 308 -17.20 -2.51 -16.40
N THR A 309 -16.58 -1.66 -17.22
CA THR A 309 -16.61 -0.21 -17.03
C THR A 309 -17.97 0.39 -17.38
N LEU A 310 -18.59 0.00 -18.50
CA LEU A 310 -19.77 0.67 -19.05
C LEU A 310 -21.08 -0.01 -18.65
N GLN A 311 -21.11 -1.35 -18.64
CA GLN A 311 -22.33 -2.11 -18.35
C GLN A 311 -22.47 -2.33 -16.85
N TYR A 312 -21.45 -2.88 -16.20
CA TYR A 312 -21.46 -3.08 -14.74
C TYR A 312 -21.21 -1.77 -13.98
N LYS A 313 -20.68 -0.74 -14.65
CA LYS A 313 -20.39 0.57 -14.06
C LYS A 313 -19.43 0.46 -12.87
N ILE A 314 -18.44 -0.42 -12.98
CA ILE A 314 -17.41 -0.64 -11.96
C ILE A 314 -16.11 -0.01 -12.45
N PRO A 315 -15.59 1.02 -11.75
CA PRO A 315 -14.26 1.55 -12.01
C PRO A 315 -13.18 0.49 -11.81
N ILE A 316 -12.16 0.52 -12.67
CA ILE A 316 -11.04 -0.43 -12.64
C ILE A 316 -9.76 0.33 -12.36
N ILE A 317 -8.95 -0.17 -11.41
CA ILE A 317 -7.57 0.26 -11.21
C ILE A 317 -6.66 -0.92 -11.49
N PHE A 318 -5.62 -0.68 -12.29
CA PHE A 318 -4.54 -1.62 -12.49
C PHE A 318 -3.41 -1.32 -11.52
N SER A 319 -3.01 -2.33 -10.76
CA SER A 319 -1.88 -2.29 -9.84
C SER A 319 -0.83 -3.29 -10.30
N LYS A 320 0.45 -3.00 -10.12
CA LYS A 320 1.56 -3.88 -10.50
C LYS A 320 1.79 -4.98 -9.49
N ASN A 321 1.53 -4.72 -8.21
CA ASN A 321 1.81 -5.61 -7.09
C ASN A 321 1.05 -5.18 -5.82
N GLU A 322 1.19 -5.97 -4.76
CA GLU A 322 0.50 -5.77 -3.49
C GLU A 322 0.86 -4.44 -2.81
N GLU A 323 2.11 -3.98 -2.99
CA GLU A 323 2.58 -2.69 -2.46
C GLU A 323 1.88 -1.51 -3.15
N GLU A 324 1.75 -1.54 -4.48
CA GLU A 324 1.05 -0.50 -5.23
C GLU A 324 -0.46 -0.54 -4.94
N THR A 325 -1.05 -1.73 -4.75
CA THR A 325 -2.44 -1.89 -4.29
C THR A 325 -2.64 -1.19 -2.94
N ALA A 326 -1.77 -1.45 -1.96
CA ALA A 326 -1.84 -0.82 -0.65
C ALA A 326 -1.63 0.71 -0.72
N LYS A 327 -0.80 1.22 -1.64
CA LYS A 327 -0.63 2.66 -1.87
C LYS A 327 -1.91 3.31 -2.43
N TYR A 328 -2.60 2.66 -3.38
CA TYR A 328 -3.88 3.16 -3.86
C TYR A 328 -4.93 3.21 -2.74
N LEU A 329 -5.01 2.17 -1.92
CA LEU A 329 -5.91 2.13 -0.76
C LEU A 329 -5.53 3.20 0.27
N LYS A 330 -4.24 3.44 0.50
CA LYS A 330 -3.76 4.57 1.33
C LYS A 330 -4.28 5.91 0.82
N ILE A 331 -4.10 6.20 -0.46
CA ILE A 331 -4.55 7.46 -1.05
C ILE A 331 -6.09 7.57 -0.96
N LEU A 332 -6.80 6.46 -1.13
CA LEU A 332 -8.26 6.41 -0.95
C LEU A 332 -8.67 6.73 0.50
N GLY A 333 -7.95 6.17 1.48
CA GLY A 333 -8.13 6.44 2.91
C GLY A 333 -7.73 7.86 3.32
N GLU A 334 -6.75 8.48 2.67
CA GLU A 334 -6.32 9.85 2.98
C GLU A 334 -7.23 10.92 2.35
N LYS A 335 -8.00 10.57 1.30
CA LYS A 335 -9.00 11.47 0.73
C LYS A 335 -10.05 11.79 1.80
N GLN A 336 -10.00 13.01 2.31
CA GLN A 336 -11.10 13.59 3.07
C GLN A 336 -12.31 13.69 2.16
N LYS A 337 -13.52 13.51 2.71
CA LYS A 337 -14.69 14.22 2.18
C LYS A 337 -14.37 15.70 2.33
N LYS A 338 -13.60 16.28 1.40
CA LYS A 338 -13.97 17.61 0.96
C LYS A 338 -15.39 17.38 0.48
N GLU A 339 -16.37 17.85 1.23
CA GLU A 339 -17.55 18.38 0.58
C GLU A 339 -16.97 19.15 -0.59
N ALA A 340 -17.13 18.60 -1.80
CA ALA A 340 -16.75 19.33 -2.97
C ALA A 340 -17.56 20.61 -2.79
N SER A 341 -16.87 21.69 -2.44
CA SER A 341 -17.44 23.00 -2.56
C SER A 341 -18.07 22.95 -3.93
N ILE A 342 -19.36 23.29 -4.02
CA ILE A 342 -20.00 23.47 -5.31
C ILE A 342 -19.15 24.44 -6.16
N ASN A 343 -18.25 25.22 -5.52
CA ASN A 343 -17.25 26.10 -6.09
C ASN A 343 -15.83 25.50 -6.26
N ALA A 344 -15.62 24.18 -6.36
CA ALA A 344 -14.35 23.64 -6.86
C ALA A 344 -14.22 23.88 -8.38
N MET A 345 -14.27 25.14 -8.79
CA MET A 345 -14.10 25.55 -10.17
C MET A 345 -12.63 25.44 -10.55
N LYS A 346 -12.37 24.81 -11.71
CA LYS A 346 -11.19 25.06 -12.55
C LYS A 346 -10.90 26.56 -12.54
N LYS A 347 -9.62 26.99 -12.47
CA LYS A 347 -9.13 28.39 -12.56
C LYS A 347 -10.29 29.35 -12.81
N GLY A 348 -10.82 29.95 -11.74
CA GLY A 348 -12.04 30.76 -11.81
C GLY A 348 -11.95 31.74 -12.98
N LEU A 349 -13.05 31.87 -13.70
CA LEU A 349 -13.22 32.93 -14.69
C LEU A 349 -12.89 34.27 -13.99
N SER A 350 -12.19 35.17 -14.66
CA SER A 350 -12.10 36.56 -14.21
C SER A 350 -13.51 37.16 -14.06
N PRO A 351 -13.70 38.24 -13.26
CA PRO A 351 -15.01 38.87 -13.12
C PRO A 351 -15.69 39.19 -14.47
N GLU A 352 -14.92 39.60 -15.47
CA GLU A 352 -15.39 39.86 -16.83
C GLU A 352 -15.82 38.56 -17.55
N GLU A 353 -15.03 37.49 -17.41
CA GLU A 353 -15.36 36.18 -17.96
C GLU A 353 -16.56 35.54 -17.26
N GLU A 354 -16.78 35.80 -15.96
CA GLU A 354 -17.98 35.39 -15.23
C GLU A 354 -19.24 36.07 -15.80
N LEU A 355 -19.18 37.37 -16.08
CA LEU A 355 -20.29 38.11 -16.69
C LEU A 355 -20.61 37.57 -18.08
N LEU A 356 -19.58 37.30 -18.90
CA LEU A 356 -19.75 36.72 -20.23
C LEU A 356 -20.37 35.32 -20.16
N PHE A 357 -19.86 34.46 -19.27
CA PHE A 357 -20.36 33.10 -19.07
C PHE A 357 -21.85 33.09 -18.68
N ILE A 358 -22.25 33.95 -17.73
CA ILE A 358 -23.66 34.06 -17.33
C ILE A 358 -24.52 34.55 -18.49
N MET A 359 -24.07 35.55 -19.24
CA MET A 359 -24.83 36.08 -20.38
C MET A 359 -24.96 35.07 -21.53
N GLU A 360 -23.94 34.26 -21.79
CA GLU A 360 -23.95 33.19 -22.79
C GLU A 360 -24.81 31.98 -22.39
N SER A 361 -25.19 31.86 -21.11
CA SER A 361 -26.10 30.80 -20.66
C SER A 361 -27.56 31.00 -21.13
N PHE A 362 -27.91 32.21 -21.57
CA PHE A 362 -29.24 32.51 -22.08
C PHE A 362 -29.41 32.03 -23.53
N PRO A 363 -30.55 31.41 -23.88
CA PRO A 363 -30.83 31.02 -25.26
C PRO A 363 -30.64 32.17 -26.24
N LYS A 364 -29.98 31.88 -27.37
CA LYS A 364 -29.73 32.83 -28.49
C LYS A 364 -28.80 34.01 -28.16
N ILE A 365 -28.13 33.98 -27.01
CA ILE A 365 -27.03 34.89 -26.65
C ILE A 365 -25.71 34.12 -26.73
N GLY A 366 -24.90 34.43 -27.74
CA GLY A 366 -23.53 33.90 -27.85
C GLY A 366 -22.49 34.98 -27.50
N PRO A 367 -21.18 34.64 -27.56
CA PRO A 367 -20.09 35.50 -27.05
C PRO A 367 -20.11 36.93 -27.59
N SER A 368 -20.35 37.10 -28.90
CA SER A 368 -20.39 38.42 -29.53
C SER A 368 -21.55 39.29 -29.01
N LYS A 369 -22.72 38.69 -28.76
CA LYS A 369 -23.89 39.43 -28.24
C LYS A 369 -23.73 39.71 -26.74
N ALA A 370 -23.21 38.76 -25.98
CA ALA A 370 -22.92 38.92 -24.55
C ALA A 370 -21.98 40.10 -24.32
N LYS A 371 -20.87 40.16 -25.07
CA LYS A 371 -19.91 41.29 -25.00
C LYS A 371 -20.57 42.63 -25.37
N LYS A 372 -21.30 42.70 -26.49
CA LYS A 372 -22.00 43.94 -26.91
C LYS A 372 -23.05 44.42 -25.90
N LEU A 373 -23.72 43.49 -25.21
CA LEU A 373 -24.68 43.85 -24.16
C LEU A 373 -23.97 44.41 -22.94
N LEU A 374 -22.89 43.76 -22.48
CA LEU A 374 -22.12 44.22 -21.33
C LEU A 374 -21.42 45.55 -21.61
N GLU A 375 -20.92 45.79 -22.82
CA GLU A 375 -20.35 47.08 -23.25
C GLU A 375 -21.39 48.20 -23.33
N LYS A 376 -22.65 47.89 -23.67
CA LYS A 376 -23.71 48.89 -23.82
C LYS A 376 -24.41 49.23 -22.50
N PHE A 377 -24.57 48.25 -21.62
CA PHE A 377 -25.42 48.37 -20.42
C PHE A 377 -24.65 48.19 -19.11
N ASP A 378 -23.34 47.99 -19.15
CA ASP A 378 -22.38 47.87 -18.03
C ASP A 378 -22.58 46.72 -17.03
N SER A 379 -23.80 46.20 -16.85
CA SER A 379 -24.08 45.13 -15.90
C SER A 379 -25.27 44.27 -16.30
N ILE A 380 -25.27 43.01 -15.84
CA ILE A 380 -26.40 42.07 -16.03
C ILE A 380 -27.69 42.63 -15.43
N LYS A 381 -27.62 43.33 -14.29
CA LYS A 381 -28.79 43.96 -13.66
C LYS A 381 -29.46 44.95 -14.62
N LEU A 382 -28.67 45.84 -15.22
CA LEU A 382 -29.19 46.83 -16.16
C LEU A 382 -29.79 46.16 -17.40
N ILE A 383 -29.09 45.18 -17.99
CA ILE A 383 -29.60 44.37 -19.11
C ILE A 383 -30.94 43.70 -18.77
N ALA A 384 -31.07 43.13 -17.57
CA ALA A 384 -32.28 42.46 -17.11
C ALA A 384 -33.47 43.43 -16.95
N THR A 385 -33.20 44.65 -16.47
CA THR A 385 -34.22 45.70 -16.28
C THR A 385 -34.56 46.47 -17.56
N SER A 386 -33.70 46.46 -18.59
CA SER A 386 -33.95 47.13 -19.87
C SER A 386 -35.22 46.63 -20.56
N SER A 387 -35.85 47.50 -21.33
CA SER A 387 -37.02 47.18 -22.13
C SER A 387 -36.66 46.26 -23.32
N GLU A 388 -37.64 45.50 -23.82
CA GLU A 388 -37.45 44.67 -25.02
C GLU A 388 -36.95 45.52 -26.20
N LYS A 389 -37.48 46.74 -26.38
CA LYS A 389 -37.09 47.67 -27.44
C LYS A 389 -35.61 48.06 -27.38
N GLU A 390 -35.04 48.22 -26.19
CA GLU A 390 -33.63 48.59 -26.01
C GLU A 390 -32.67 47.42 -26.30
N LEU A 391 -33.14 46.18 -26.09
CA LEU A 391 -32.40 44.94 -26.31
C LEU A 391 -32.49 44.46 -27.76
N THR A 392 -33.58 44.74 -28.47
CA THR A 392 -33.82 44.33 -29.88
C THR A 392 -32.68 44.67 -30.84
N PRO A 393 -32.01 45.84 -30.78
CA PRO A 393 -30.88 46.15 -31.66
C PRO A 393 -29.70 45.16 -31.55
N ILE A 394 -29.52 44.51 -30.40
CA ILE A 394 -28.42 43.55 -30.17
C ILE A 394 -28.92 42.10 -30.25
N LEU A 395 -30.07 41.81 -29.64
CA LEU A 395 -30.61 40.44 -29.54
C LEU A 395 -31.55 40.05 -30.69
N GLY A 396 -32.05 41.02 -31.46
CA GLY A 396 -33.06 40.81 -32.49
C GLY A 396 -34.30 40.12 -31.92
N LYS A 397 -34.77 39.08 -32.62
CA LYS A 397 -35.91 38.24 -32.19
C LYS A 397 -35.70 37.54 -30.83
N GLY A 398 -34.46 37.49 -30.32
CA GLY A 398 -34.14 36.92 -29.00
C GLY A 398 -34.46 37.84 -27.82
N ALA A 399 -34.72 39.13 -28.03
CA ALA A 399 -35.00 40.08 -26.94
C ALA A 399 -36.27 39.70 -26.16
N LYS A 400 -37.33 39.30 -26.86
CA LYS A 400 -38.59 38.85 -26.26
C LYS A 400 -38.39 37.63 -25.36
N GLU A 401 -37.73 36.61 -25.88
CA GLU A 401 -37.46 35.35 -25.16
C GLU A 401 -36.57 35.58 -23.94
N PHE A 402 -35.57 36.45 -24.05
CA PHE A 402 -34.74 36.86 -22.91
C PHE A 402 -35.60 37.52 -21.80
N LYS A 403 -36.48 38.46 -22.15
CA LYS A 403 -37.38 39.11 -21.17
C LYS A 403 -38.38 38.13 -20.56
N GLU A 404 -38.89 37.18 -21.33
CA GLU A 404 -39.77 36.12 -20.82
C GLU A 404 -39.07 35.24 -19.80
N ILE A 405 -37.80 34.86 -20.04
CA ILE A 405 -37.00 34.06 -19.10
C ILE A 405 -36.72 34.84 -17.82
N ILE A 406 -36.25 36.09 -17.92
CA ILE A 406 -35.91 36.94 -16.77
C ILE A 406 -37.14 37.18 -15.87
N ASN A 407 -38.33 37.31 -16.45
CA ASN A 407 -39.57 37.54 -15.71
C ASN A 407 -40.29 36.25 -15.29
N ARG A 408 -39.77 35.07 -15.64
CA ARG A 408 -40.43 33.79 -15.37
C ARG A 408 -40.42 33.50 -13.87
N LYS A 409 -41.61 33.40 -13.28
CA LYS A 409 -41.75 32.97 -11.88
C LYS A 409 -41.51 31.47 -11.77
N TYR A 410 -40.73 31.06 -10.77
CA TYR A 410 -40.56 29.65 -10.44
C TYR A 410 -41.89 29.05 -9.99
N SER A 411 -42.37 28.01 -10.69
CA SER A 411 -43.60 27.31 -10.32
C SER A 411 -43.29 26.28 -9.24
N LYS A 412 -43.73 26.54 -8.00
CA LYS A 412 -43.79 25.51 -6.96
C LYS A 412 -44.99 24.59 -7.23
N LYS A 413 -44.91 23.74 -8.25
CA LYS A 413 -45.81 22.58 -8.33
C LYS A 413 -45.19 21.48 -7.49
N ILE A 414 -45.98 20.99 -6.53
CA ILE A 414 -45.70 19.80 -5.70
C ILE A 414 -45.55 18.59 -6.61
#